data_AF-A0A1H3LZH4-F1
#
_entry.id   AF-A0A1H3LZH4-F1
#
_cell.length_a   1.000
_cell.length_b   1.000
_cell.length_c   1.000
_cell.angle_alpha   90.00
_cell.angle_beta   90.00
_cell.angle_gamma   90.00
#
_symmetry.space_group_name_H-M   'P 1'
#
loop_
_entity.id
_entity.type
_entity.pdbx_description
1 polymer ?
#
loop_
_entity_poly.entity_id
_entity_poly.type
_entity_poly.pdbx_seq_one_letter_code
_entity_poly.pdbx_strand_id
1 'polypeptide(L)'
;MSANTENSTIALTADAGSDQNLIVEEFLGHAKADLDPAAVEQVQNGEQVEGVTAYARGNYYKISANPKSPDYIEPFDIHLHFQDGPTVLEGVNGATNEALLKVLIHRTKILDSQFPSEHNKEAIAALESALAAFDARTAERLARGVEGLNAE
;
A
#
# COMPACT_ATOMS: atom_id res chain seq x y z
N MET A 1 17.58 -26.47 -27.05
CA MET A 1 16.95 -27.14 -25.91
C MET A 1 17.57 -26.59 -24.63
N SER A 2 17.00 -25.52 -24.11
CA SER A 2 17.14 -25.10 -22.71
C SER A 2 15.79 -24.52 -22.35
N ALA A 3 14.96 -25.30 -21.67
CA ALA A 3 13.75 -24.78 -21.06
C ALA A 3 14.21 -23.84 -19.95
N ASN A 4 13.97 -22.54 -20.11
CA ASN A 4 13.91 -21.64 -18.96
C ASN A 4 12.69 -22.09 -18.16
N THR A 5 12.91 -22.96 -17.18
CA THR A 5 11.92 -23.21 -16.14
C THR A 5 11.89 -21.94 -15.31
N GLU A 6 11.05 -20.98 -15.70
CA GLU A 6 10.84 -19.79 -14.91
C GLU A 6 10.39 -20.21 -13.51
N ASN A 7 11.10 -19.73 -12.49
CA ASN A 7 10.64 -19.73 -11.12
C ASN A 7 9.39 -18.85 -11.04
N SER A 8 8.25 -19.37 -11.50
CA SER A 8 6.97 -18.69 -11.39
C SER A 8 6.59 -18.66 -9.92
N THR A 9 6.77 -17.50 -9.29
CA THR A 9 6.34 -17.25 -7.91
C THR A 9 4.90 -16.79 -7.92
N ILE A 10 4.08 -17.36 -7.04
CA ILE A 10 2.65 -17.04 -6.96
C ILE A 10 2.47 -15.90 -5.95
N ALA A 11 1.82 -14.82 -6.40
CA ALA A 11 1.48 -13.69 -5.55
C ALA A 11 0.33 -14.04 -4.59
N LEU A 12 0.48 -13.68 -3.32
CA LEU A 12 -0.55 -13.80 -2.30
C LEU A 12 -1.11 -12.41 -1.99
N THR A 13 -2.43 -12.26 -2.07
CA THR A 13 -3.10 -10.98 -1.81
C THR A 13 -4.25 -11.11 -0.81
N ALA A 14 -4.63 -9.99 -0.20
CA ALA A 14 -5.89 -9.81 0.50
C ALA A 14 -6.69 -8.66 -0.14
N ASP A 15 -8.02 -8.79 -0.15
CA ASP A 15 -8.90 -7.72 -0.59
C ASP A 15 -8.78 -6.51 0.35
N ALA A 16 -8.39 -5.37 -0.21
CA ALA A 16 -8.29 -4.09 0.48
C ALA A 16 -9.35 -3.07 -0.02
N GLY A 17 -10.24 -3.51 -0.91
CA GLY A 17 -11.36 -2.73 -1.42
C GLY A 17 -11.43 -2.70 -2.95
N SER A 18 -12.50 -2.08 -3.45
CA SER A 18 -12.72 -1.87 -4.88
C SER A 18 -13.38 -0.51 -5.11
N ASP A 19 -12.99 0.17 -6.20
CA ASP A 19 -13.66 1.38 -6.68
C ASP A 19 -13.94 1.27 -8.18
N GLN A 20 -15.21 1.32 -8.55
CA GLN A 20 -15.71 1.13 -9.92
C GLN A 20 -15.18 -0.16 -10.56
N ASN A 21 -14.09 -0.05 -11.33
CA ASN A 21 -13.43 -1.13 -12.07
C ASN A 21 -12.00 -1.38 -11.57
N LEU A 22 -11.58 -0.71 -10.50
CA LEU A 22 -10.28 -0.88 -9.86
C LEU A 22 -10.44 -1.76 -8.63
N ILE A 23 -9.51 -2.69 -8.49
CA ILE A 23 -9.39 -3.56 -7.32
C ILE A 23 -8.13 -3.14 -6.59
N VAL A 24 -8.25 -2.97 -5.28
CA VAL A 24 -7.16 -2.66 -4.37
C VAL A 24 -6.84 -3.94 -3.61
N GLU A 25 -5.65 -4.45 -3.83
CA GLU A 25 -5.17 -5.66 -3.19
C GLU A 25 -4.00 -5.31 -2.28
N GLU A 26 -4.02 -5.79 -1.06
CA GLU A 26 -2.83 -5.82 -0.21
C GLU A 26 -1.97 -7.02 -0.60
N PHE A 27 -0.70 -6.79 -0.90
CA PHE A 27 0.23 -7.84 -1.26
C PHE A 27 0.90 -8.40 -0.01
N LEU A 28 0.69 -9.69 0.24
CA LEU A 28 1.07 -10.35 1.49
C LEU A 28 2.36 -11.15 1.38
N GLY A 29 2.79 -11.47 0.16
CA GLY A 29 3.93 -12.37 -0.03
C GLY A 29 3.93 -13.10 -1.35
N HIS A 30 4.92 -13.96 -1.51
CA HIS A 30 4.95 -14.90 -2.61
C HIS A 30 5.20 -16.34 -2.13
N ALA A 31 4.59 -17.29 -2.82
CA ALA A 31 4.83 -18.71 -2.65
C ALA A 31 5.63 -19.29 -3.82
N LYS A 32 6.44 -20.31 -3.55
CA LYS A 32 7.21 -21.04 -4.59
C LYS A 32 6.41 -22.17 -5.26
N ALA A 33 5.24 -22.50 -4.71
CA ALA A 33 4.34 -23.53 -5.20
C ALA A 33 2.90 -23.13 -4.84
N ASP A 34 1.92 -23.75 -5.51
CA ASP A 34 0.52 -23.56 -5.19
C ASP A 34 0.26 -23.88 -3.72
N LEU A 35 -0.47 -23.00 -3.05
CA LEU A 35 -0.94 -23.20 -1.68
C LEU A 35 -2.36 -23.75 -1.72
N ASP A 36 -2.68 -24.63 -0.77
CA ASP A 36 -4.07 -24.97 -0.52
C ASP A 36 -4.83 -23.76 0.06
N PRO A 37 -6.16 -23.72 -0.06
CA PRO A 37 -6.94 -22.57 0.42
C PRO A 37 -6.80 -22.27 1.91
N ALA A 38 -6.52 -23.28 2.75
CA ALA A 38 -6.36 -23.08 4.20
C ALA A 38 -5.03 -22.39 4.51
N ALA A 39 -3.95 -22.76 3.80
CA ALA A 39 -2.67 -22.09 3.88
C ALA A 39 -2.75 -20.64 3.39
N VAL A 40 -3.55 -20.34 2.37
CA VAL A 40 -3.80 -18.95 1.94
C VAL A 40 -4.50 -18.15 3.04
N GLU A 41 -5.53 -18.73 3.66
CA GLU A 41 -6.26 -18.10 4.77
C GLU A 41 -5.35 -17.81 5.97
N GLN A 42 -4.45 -18.74 6.30
CA GLN A 42 -3.43 -18.54 7.33
C GLN A 42 -2.53 -17.32 7.04
N VAL A 43 -2.03 -17.18 5.81
CA VAL A 43 -1.23 -16.00 5.41
C VAL A 43 -2.07 -14.72 5.49
N GLN A 44 -3.33 -14.76 5.07
CA GLN A 44 -4.24 -13.60 5.17
C GLN A 44 -4.49 -13.15 6.61
N ASN A 45 -4.47 -14.09 7.56
CA ASN A 45 -4.55 -13.82 9.00
C ASN A 45 -3.21 -13.41 9.63
N GLY A 46 -2.13 -13.33 8.84
CA GLY A 46 -0.79 -12.93 9.29
C GLY A 46 0.03 -14.06 9.91
N GLU A 47 -0.37 -15.32 9.71
CA GLU A 47 0.35 -16.49 10.19
C GLU A 47 1.53 -16.85 9.27
N GLN A 48 2.59 -17.43 9.85
CA GLN A 48 3.71 -17.94 9.06
C GLN A 48 3.36 -19.28 8.43
N VAL A 49 3.54 -19.37 7.12
CA VAL A 49 3.31 -20.60 6.34
C VAL A 49 4.62 -21.03 5.68
N GLU A 50 4.95 -22.31 5.76
CA GLU A 50 6.16 -22.86 5.16
C GLU A 50 6.15 -22.68 3.63
N GLY A 51 7.28 -22.25 3.06
CA GLY A 51 7.40 -22.02 1.62
C GLY A 51 6.83 -20.67 1.14
N VAL A 52 6.29 -19.87 2.04
CA VAL A 52 5.82 -18.49 1.77
C VAL A 52 6.85 -17.48 2.26
N THR A 53 7.20 -16.53 1.40
CA THR A 53 7.91 -15.32 1.81
C THR A 53 6.86 -14.24 2.05
N ALA A 54 6.57 -13.97 3.33
CA ALA A 54 5.55 -13.00 3.72
C ALA A 54 6.14 -11.58 3.85
N TYR A 55 5.37 -10.58 3.47
CA TYR A 55 5.65 -9.17 3.69
C TYR A 55 4.88 -8.65 4.90
N ALA A 56 5.37 -7.55 5.49
CA ALA A 56 4.68 -6.88 6.57
C ALA A 56 3.30 -6.39 6.11
N ARG A 57 2.28 -6.61 6.94
CA ARG A 57 0.92 -6.13 6.70
C ARG A 57 0.90 -4.61 6.59
N GLY A 58 0.13 -4.10 5.66
CA GLY A 58 -0.08 -2.68 5.42
C GLY A 58 1.03 -1.99 4.64
N ASN A 59 2.03 -2.72 4.14
CA ASN A 59 3.19 -2.10 3.50
C ASN A 59 3.15 -2.14 1.97
N TYR A 60 2.44 -3.09 1.36
CA TYR A 60 2.48 -3.30 -0.08
C TYR A 60 1.06 -3.43 -0.63
N TYR A 61 0.73 -2.61 -1.63
CA TYR A 61 -0.56 -2.64 -2.29
C TYR A 61 -0.42 -2.60 -3.81
N LYS A 62 -1.38 -3.20 -4.49
CA LYS A 62 -1.58 -3.08 -5.93
C LYS A 62 -2.98 -2.55 -6.19
N ILE A 63 -3.09 -1.54 -7.04
CA ILE A 63 -4.35 -1.10 -7.64
C ILE A 63 -4.34 -1.56 -9.09
N SER A 64 -5.30 -2.39 -9.48
CA SER A 64 -5.36 -2.97 -10.83
C SER A 64 -6.76 -2.85 -11.44
N ALA A 65 -6.82 -2.64 -12.75
CA ALA A 65 -8.08 -2.70 -13.50
C ALA A 65 -8.45 -4.12 -13.95
N ASN A 66 -7.53 -5.08 -13.77
CA ASN A 66 -7.73 -6.49 -14.11
C ASN A 66 -7.10 -7.40 -13.04
N PRO A 67 -7.88 -8.00 -12.14
CA PRO A 67 -7.37 -8.85 -11.05
C PRO A 67 -6.80 -10.17 -11.56
N LYS A 68 -7.09 -10.54 -12.81
CA LYS A 68 -6.62 -11.78 -13.43
C LYS A 68 -5.36 -11.58 -14.28
N SER A 69 -4.80 -10.36 -14.32
CA SER A 69 -3.50 -10.17 -14.96
C SER A 69 -2.45 -10.93 -14.14
N PRO A 70 -1.85 -11.99 -14.69
CA PRO A 70 -0.92 -12.82 -13.95
C PRO A 70 0.40 -12.09 -13.69
N ASP A 71 0.69 -11.05 -14.46
CA ASP A 71 1.93 -10.31 -14.37
C ASP A 71 1.63 -8.83 -14.25
N TYR A 72 2.30 -8.22 -13.28
CA TYR A 72 2.44 -6.81 -12.97
C TYR A 72 3.02 -5.96 -14.14
N ILE A 73 2.54 -6.18 -15.35
CA ILE A 73 3.05 -5.67 -16.63
C ILE A 73 1.90 -5.08 -17.47
N GLU A 74 0.65 -5.22 -17.05
CA GLU A 74 -0.44 -4.44 -17.64
C GLU A 74 -0.19 -2.95 -17.34
N PRO A 75 -0.32 -2.05 -18.34
CA PRO A 75 0.16 -0.66 -18.25
C PRO A 75 -0.57 0.22 -17.23
N PHE A 76 -1.48 -0.34 -16.43
CA PHE A 76 -2.32 0.37 -15.47
C PHE A 76 -2.21 -0.13 -14.02
N ASP A 77 -1.34 -1.09 -13.74
CA ASP A 77 -1.11 -1.51 -12.36
C ASP A 77 -0.30 -0.44 -11.60
N ILE A 78 -0.83 -0.01 -10.46
CA ILE A 78 -0.17 0.95 -9.57
C ILE A 78 0.28 0.19 -8.34
N HIS A 79 1.59 0.16 -8.08
CA HIS A 79 2.13 -0.46 -6.88
C HIS A 79 2.46 0.62 -5.87
N LEU A 80 1.95 0.46 -4.66
CA LEU A 80 2.22 1.34 -3.54
C LEU A 80 3.04 0.56 -2.51
N HIS A 81 4.24 1.05 -2.26
CA HIS A 81 5.15 0.52 -1.27
C HIS A 81 5.25 1.57 -0.17
N PHE A 82 4.74 1.29 1.01
CA PHE A 82 4.83 2.16 2.17
C PHE A 82 6.17 2.00 2.88
N GLN A 83 6.57 3.04 3.59
CA GLN A 83 7.77 3.04 4.42
C GLN A 83 7.75 1.84 5.36
N ASP A 84 8.76 0.99 5.25
CA ASP A 84 8.94 -0.18 6.10
C ASP A 84 10.02 0.10 7.14
N GLY A 85 9.63 0.03 8.41
CA GLY A 85 10.51 0.33 9.53
C GLY A 85 10.90 1.82 9.67
N PRO A 86 11.71 2.14 10.68
CA PRO A 86 11.97 3.52 11.05
C PRO A 86 13.00 4.20 10.13
N THR A 87 12.69 5.41 9.68
CA THR A 87 13.51 6.17 8.71
C THR A 87 14.94 6.47 9.17
N VAL A 88 15.16 6.58 10.48
CA VAL A 88 16.50 6.81 11.07
C VAL A 88 17.42 5.60 10.87
N LEU A 89 16.86 4.39 10.85
CA LEU A 89 17.61 3.14 10.72
C LEU A 89 17.64 2.65 9.26
N GLU A 90 16.48 2.67 8.61
CA GLU A 90 16.29 2.07 7.28
C GLU A 90 16.40 3.08 6.13
N GLY A 91 16.52 4.38 6.45
CA GLY A 91 16.37 5.45 5.48
C GLY A 91 14.93 5.56 4.96
N VAL A 92 14.75 6.37 3.91
CA VAL A 92 13.46 6.46 3.21
C VAL A 92 13.40 5.34 2.18
N ASN A 93 12.49 4.39 2.36
CA ASN A 93 12.35 3.19 1.52
C ASN A 93 10.94 2.99 0.93
N GLY A 94 10.00 3.90 1.22
CA GLY A 94 8.64 3.84 0.70
C GLY A 94 7.88 5.16 0.85
N ALA A 95 6.63 5.14 0.39
CA ALA A 95 5.69 6.23 0.55
C ALA A 95 5.26 6.37 2.02
N THR A 96 4.93 7.58 2.43
CA THR A 96 4.25 7.83 3.70
C THR A 96 2.78 8.18 3.45
N ASN A 97 1.94 8.04 4.48
CA ASN A 97 0.54 8.45 4.41
C ASN A 97 0.42 9.93 4.02
N GLU A 98 1.28 10.77 4.59
CA GLU A 98 1.35 12.21 4.33
C GLU A 98 1.72 12.51 2.87
N ALA A 99 2.62 11.74 2.27
CA ALA A 99 3.00 11.89 0.87
C ALA A 99 1.81 11.59 -0.06
N LEU A 100 1.07 10.50 0.19
CA LEU A 100 -0.12 10.17 -0.58
C LEU A 100 -1.26 11.16 -0.36
N LEU A 101 -1.47 11.64 0.88
CA LEU A 101 -2.43 12.70 1.18
C LEU A 101 -2.10 13.99 0.41
N LYS A 102 -0.83 14.39 0.34
CA LYS A 102 -0.41 15.57 -0.45
C LYS A 102 -0.72 15.41 -1.93
N VAL A 103 -0.52 14.23 -2.50
CA VAL A 103 -0.91 13.92 -3.89
C VAL A 103 -2.42 14.05 -4.07
N LEU A 104 -3.21 13.46 -3.18
CA LEU A 104 -4.68 13.53 -3.24
C LEU A 104 -5.18 14.96 -3.10
N ILE A 105 -4.69 15.73 -2.11
CA ILE A 105 -5.04 17.15 -1.92
C ILE A 105 -4.75 17.94 -3.19
N HIS A 106 -3.55 17.79 -3.76
CA HIS A 106 -3.17 18.49 -4.98
C HIS A 106 -4.08 18.13 -6.17
N ARG A 107 -4.33 16.83 -6.38
CA ARG A 107 -5.17 16.35 -7.48
C ARG A 107 -6.63 16.79 -7.35
N THR A 108 -7.17 16.82 -6.13
CA THR A 108 -8.54 17.26 -5.84
C THR A 108 -8.67 18.78 -5.98
N LYS A 109 -7.66 19.57 -5.60
CA LYS A 109 -7.63 21.02 -5.88
C LYS A 109 -7.68 21.31 -7.38
N ILE A 110 -6.94 20.54 -8.19
CA ILE A 110 -7.03 20.64 -9.65
C ILE A 110 -8.43 20.26 -10.14
N LEU A 111 -9.03 19.19 -9.61
CA LEU A 111 -10.40 18.79 -9.95
C LEU A 111 -11.39 19.93 -9.67
N ASP A 112 -11.34 20.52 -8.47
CA ASP A 112 -12.22 21.62 -8.09
C ASP A 112 -12.00 22.87 -8.95
N SER A 113 -10.76 23.16 -9.34
CA SER A 113 -10.46 24.31 -10.21
C SER A 113 -11.08 24.17 -11.61
N GLN A 114 -11.24 22.94 -12.11
CA GLN A 114 -11.79 22.65 -13.43
C GLN A 114 -13.31 22.43 -13.37
N PHE A 115 -13.77 21.79 -12.30
CA PHE A 115 -15.17 21.40 -12.08
C PHE A 115 -15.57 21.69 -10.63
N PRO A 116 -15.84 22.97 -10.29
CA PRO A 116 -16.07 23.37 -8.91
C PRO A 116 -17.30 22.67 -8.31
N SER A 117 -17.17 22.16 -7.08
CA SER A 117 -18.31 21.65 -6.30
C SER A 117 -18.08 21.77 -4.81
N GLU A 118 -19.16 21.89 -4.03
CA GLU A 118 -19.04 21.91 -2.56
C GLU A 118 -18.46 20.60 -2.02
N HIS A 119 -18.79 19.46 -2.64
CA HIS A 119 -18.24 18.16 -2.24
C HIS A 119 -16.71 18.05 -2.47
N ASN A 120 -16.18 18.67 -3.53
CA ASN A 120 -14.73 18.73 -3.71
C ASN A 120 -14.06 19.54 -2.59
N LYS A 121 -14.66 20.67 -2.20
CA LYS A 121 -14.14 21.52 -1.12
C LYS A 121 -14.19 20.79 0.22
N GLU A 122 -15.28 20.10 0.51
CA GLU A 122 -15.44 19.24 1.69
C GLU A 122 -14.36 18.15 1.72
N ALA A 123 -14.12 17.46 0.59
CA ALA A 123 -13.07 16.45 0.48
C ALA A 123 -11.67 17.03 0.69
N ILE A 124 -11.37 18.20 0.10
CA ILE A 124 -10.07 18.89 0.31
C ILE A 124 -9.87 19.20 1.79
N ALA A 125 -10.88 19.78 2.46
CA ALA A 125 -10.79 20.12 3.88
C ALA A 125 -10.57 18.89 4.76
N ALA A 126 -11.25 17.78 4.47
CA ALA A 126 -11.07 16.52 5.19
C ALA A 126 -9.66 15.94 5.00
N LEU A 127 -9.13 15.95 3.78
CA LEU A 127 -7.78 15.48 3.48
C LEU A 127 -6.70 16.35 4.14
N GLU A 128 -6.87 17.68 4.15
CA GLU A 128 -5.97 18.62 4.83
C GLU A 128 -6.00 18.43 6.36
N SER A 129 -7.18 18.18 6.94
CA SER A 129 -7.32 17.85 8.36
C SER A 129 -6.61 16.54 8.72
N ALA A 130 -6.75 15.51 7.89
CA ALA A 130 -6.04 14.24 8.07
C ALA A 130 -4.51 14.44 8.01
N LEU A 131 -4.03 15.22 7.05
CA LEU A 131 -2.60 15.55 6.93
C LEU A 131 -2.10 16.29 8.19
N ALA A 132 -2.84 17.28 8.67
CA ALA A 132 -2.48 18.03 9.88
C ALA A 132 -2.40 17.12 11.13
N ALA A 133 -3.29 16.12 11.24
CA ALA A 133 -3.24 15.15 12.33
C ALA A 133 -1.98 14.26 12.27
N PHE A 134 -1.57 13.82 11.08
CA PHE A 134 -0.33 13.06 10.90
C PHE A 134 0.91 13.91 11.21
N ASP A 135 0.96 15.14 10.71
CA ASP A 135 2.06 16.08 10.97
C ASP A 135 2.17 16.39 12.47
N ALA A 136 1.04 16.57 13.17
CA ALA A 136 1.01 16.79 14.62
C ALA A 136 1.55 15.58 15.40
N ARG A 137 1.18 14.36 15.00
CA ARG A 137 1.71 13.12 15.60
C ARG A 137 3.22 13.04 15.43
N THR A 138 3.73 13.35 14.24
CA THR A 138 5.17 13.36 13.95
C THR A 138 5.90 14.40 14.79
N ALA A 139 5.37 15.62 14.88
CA ALA A 139 5.91 16.68 15.72
C ALA A 139 5.95 16.33 17.21
N GLU A 140 4.90 15.66 17.72
CA GLU A 140 4.85 15.19 19.11
C GLU A 140 5.94 14.14 19.38
N ARG A 141 6.12 13.19 18.46
CA ARG A 141 7.16 12.15 18.57
C ARG A 141 8.57 12.73 18.49
N LEU A 142 8.77 13.73 17.63
CA LEU A 142 9.99 14.52 17.55
C LEU A 142 10.30 15.22 18.87
N ALA A 143 9.31 15.92 19.46
CA ALA A 143 9.47 16.62 20.73
C ALA A 143 9.83 15.67 21.89
N ARG A 144 9.34 14.43 21.84
CA ARG A 144 9.68 13.37 22.79
C ARG A 144 10.99 12.64 22.49
N GLY A 145 11.64 12.91 21.35
CA GLY A 145 12.87 12.25 20.91
C GLY A 145 12.68 10.78 20.49
N VAL A 146 11.46 10.38 20.14
CA VAL A 146 11.09 8.99 19.74
C VAL A 146 10.70 8.88 18.27
N GLU A 147 10.97 9.91 17.46
CA GLU A 147 10.80 9.83 16.01
C GLU A 147 11.75 8.79 15.43
N GLY A 148 11.24 7.87 14.59
CA GLY A 148 12.06 6.80 14.02
C GLY A 148 12.41 5.69 15.02
N LEU A 149 11.65 5.53 16.10
CA LEU A 149 11.72 4.35 16.98
C LEU A 149 10.34 3.68 17.07
N ASN A 150 10.29 2.37 17.27
CA ASN A 150 9.03 1.63 17.55
C ASN A 150 8.47 1.89 18.95
N ALA A 151 9.06 2.82 19.72
CA ALA A 151 8.55 3.23 21.01
C ALA A 151 7.37 4.20 20.84
N GLU A 152 6.30 4.01 21.62
CA GLU A 152 5.17 4.93 21.69
C GLU A 152 5.52 6.25 22.35
#